data_AF-A0A1T3NYP2-F1
#
_entry.id   AF-A0A1T3NYP2-F1
#
_cell.length_a   1.000
_cell.length_b   1.000
_cell.length_c   1.000
_cell.angle_alpha   90.00
_cell.angle_beta   90.00
_cell.angle_gamma   90.00
#
_symmetry.space_group_name_H-M   'P 1'
#
loop_
_entity.id
_entity.type
_entity.pdbx_description
1 polymer ?
#
loop_
_entity_poly.entity_id
_entity_poly.type
_entity_poly.pdbx_seq_one_letter_code
_entity_poly.pdbx_strand_id
1 'polypeptide(L)'
;MALAALATIAALLVTVGYTLLCLISPFGPCRRCDGTGNHIPWRDKRRAANGTPTKPKRRIRKPCRRCKGTGARLRIGRRIHNHARRIHADGTR
;
A
#
# COMPACT_ATOMS: atom_id res chain seq x y z
N MET A 1 27.45 -21.61 -18.02
CA MET A 1 26.61 -22.34 -17.04
C MET A 1 26.49 -21.61 -15.69
N ALA A 2 27.61 -21.27 -15.02
CA ALA A 2 27.56 -20.63 -13.69
C ALA A 2 26.79 -19.28 -13.65
N LEU A 3 26.96 -18.42 -14.66
CA LEU A 3 26.24 -17.13 -14.73
C LEU A 3 24.72 -17.29 -14.83
N ALA A 4 24.25 -18.27 -15.63
CA ALA A 4 22.83 -18.56 -15.77
C ALA A 4 22.23 -19.10 -14.47
N ALA A 5 22.96 -19.98 -13.77
CA ALA A 5 22.55 -20.49 -12.47
C ALA A 5 22.46 -19.37 -11.42
N LEU A 6 23.47 -18.49 -11.34
CA LEU A 6 23.46 -17.34 -10.43
C LEU A 6 22.30 -16.37 -10.73
N ALA A 7 22.06 -16.06 -12.00
CA ALA A 7 20.95 -15.20 -12.40
C ALA A 7 19.60 -15.79 -11.99
N THR A 8 19.43 -17.10 -12.15
CA THR A 8 18.20 -17.81 -11.80
C THR A 8 17.97 -17.81 -10.28
N ILE A 9 19.02 -18.09 -9.49
CA ILE A 9 18.96 -18.04 -8.02
C ILE A 9 18.61 -16.63 -7.55
N ALA A 10 19.25 -15.60 -8.11
CA ALA A 10 18.94 -14.21 -7.78
C ALA A 10 17.47 -13.86 -8.08
N ALA A 11 16.96 -14.27 -9.25
CA ALA A 11 15.57 -14.05 -9.62
C ALA A 11 14.59 -14.75 -8.65
N LEU A 12 14.90 -15.99 -8.25
CA LEU A 12 14.09 -16.73 -7.26
C LEU A 12 14.09 -16.03 -5.90
N LEU A 13 15.25 -15.61 -5.40
CA LEU A 13 15.36 -14.90 -4.12
C LEU A 13 14.55 -13.59 -4.11
N VAL A 14 14.63 -12.80 -5.19
CA VAL A 14 13.84 -11.57 -5.33
C VAL A 14 12.34 -11.89 -5.34
N THR A 15 11.94 -12.93 -6.07
CA THR A 15 10.54 -13.33 -6.18
C THR A 15 9.99 -13.81 -4.84
N VAL A 16 10.70 -14.72 -4.16
CA VAL A 16 10.32 -15.25 -2.84
C VAL A 16 10.34 -14.17 -1.77
N GLY A 17 11.36 -13.30 -1.77
CA GLY A 17 11.44 -12.17 -0.85
C GLY A 17 10.25 -11.21 -1.01
N TYR A 18 9.87 -10.91 -2.26
CA TYR A 18 8.73 -10.03 -2.51
C TYR A 18 7.38 -10.67 -2.14
N THR A 19 7.21 -11.97 -2.35
CA THR A 19 5.98 -12.67 -1.93
C THR A 19 5.85 -12.71 -0.42
N LEU A 20 6.92 -13.05 0.31
CA LEU A 20 6.98 -12.98 1.77
C LEU A 20 6.65 -11.59 2.29
N LEU A 21 7.24 -10.55 1.68
CA LEU A 21 6.96 -9.16 2.01
C LEU A 21 5.48 -8.81 1.82
N CYS A 22 4.84 -9.30 0.75
CA CYS A 22 3.41 -9.10 0.51
C CYS A 22 2.51 -9.86 1.50
N LEU A 23 2.98 -10.99 2.05
CA LEU A 23 2.27 -11.78 3.07
C LEU A 23 2.37 -11.12 4.45
N ILE A 24 3.56 -10.73 4.88
CA ILE A 24 3.81 -10.13 6.20
C ILE A 24 3.22 -8.73 6.29
N SER A 25 3.40 -7.92 5.25
CA SER A 25 2.91 -6.53 5.22
C SER A 25 2.07 -6.30 3.96
N PRO A 26 0.80 -6.72 3.96
CA PRO A 26 -0.07 -6.59 2.79
C PRO A 26 -0.49 -5.13 2.53
N PHE A 27 -0.35 -4.26 3.53
CA PHE A 27 -0.80 -2.87 3.49
C PHE A 27 0.41 -1.92 3.47
N GLY A 28 0.47 -1.06 2.45
CA GLY A 28 1.33 0.12 2.47
C GLY A 28 0.54 1.38 2.84
N PRO A 29 1.21 2.49 3.19
CA PRO A 29 0.52 3.75 3.43
C PRO A 29 -0.13 4.29 2.15
N CYS A 30 -1.32 4.89 2.27
CA CYS A 30 -1.96 5.56 1.16
C CYS A 30 -1.16 6.81 0.77
N ARG A 31 -0.77 6.92 -0.51
CA ARG A 31 0.01 8.05 -1.05
C ARG A 31 -0.68 9.42 -0.98
N ARG A 32 -1.99 9.46 -0.74
CA ARG A 32 -2.77 10.71 -0.71
C ARG A 32 -2.81 11.30 0.70
N CYS A 33 -3.06 10.46 1.71
CA CYS A 33 -3.20 10.85 3.11
C CYS A 33 -2.00 10.44 3.97
N ASP A 34 -0.95 9.87 3.38
CA ASP A 34 0.29 9.50 4.05
C ASP A 34 0.04 8.59 5.27
N GLY A 35 -0.89 7.66 5.16
CA GLY A 35 -1.25 6.72 6.24
C GLY A 35 -2.35 7.20 7.20
N THR A 36 -2.67 8.49 7.25
CA THR A 36 -3.58 9.07 8.27
C THR A 36 -5.07 8.68 8.14
N GLY A 37 -5.48 8.08 7.02
CA GLY A 37 -6.89 7.79 6.73
C GLY A 37 -7.77 9.00 6.44
N ASN A 38 -7.27 10.21 6.68
CA ASN A 38 -8.05 11.44 6.65
C ASN A 38 -7.76 12.31 5.42
N HIS A 39 -8.72 13.15 5.05
CA HIS A 39 -8.50 14.18 4.04
C HIS A 39 -7.50 15.23 4.57
N ILE A 40 -6.35 15.34 3.90
CA ILE A 40 -5.32 16.34 4.18
C ILE A 40 -5.41 17.45 3.10
N PRO A 41 -5.89 18.65 3.45
CA PRO A 41 -5.82 19.85 2.61
C PRO A 41 -4.37 20.18 2.28
N TRP A 42 -4.17 20.71 1.08
CA TRP A 42 -2.85 21.08 0.57
C TRP A 42 -2.07 22.02 1.51
N ARG A 43 -2.75 23.00 2.13
CA ARG A 43 -2.12 23.93 3.09
C ARG A 43 -1.51 23.20 4.30
N ASP A 44 -2.12 22.11 4.75
CA ASP A 44 -1.68 21.37 5.92
C ASP A 44 -0.47 20.50 5.54
N LYS A 45 -0.43 19.96 4.31
CA LYS A 45 0.77 19.32 3.76
C LYS A 45 1.95 20.28 3.66
N ARG A 46 1.70 21.50 3.16
CA ARG A 46 2.73 22.54 3.07
C ARG A 46 3.28 22.93 4.46
N ARG A 47 2.40 23.01 5.47
CA ARG A 47 2.80 23.25 6.87
C ARG A 47 3.58 22.10 7.50
N ALA A 48 3.25 20.85 7.16
CA ALA A 48 4.04 19.71 7.61
C ALA A 48 5.45 19.72 6.97
N ALA A 49 5.54 20.09 5.68
CA ALA A 49 6.81 20.12 4.94
C ALA A 49 7.78 21.21 5.41
N ASN A 50 7.29 22.36 5.89
CA ASN A 50 8.13 23.46 6.40
C ASN A 50 8.35 23.40 7.93
N GLY A 51 8.08 22.25 8.56
CA GLY A 51 8.29 22.05 10.00
C GLY A 51 7.32 22.82 10.90
N THR A 52 6.29 23.46 10.36
CA THR A 52 5.33 24.21 11.18
C THR A 52 4.42 23.22 11.92
N PRO A 53 4.35 23.24 13.26
CA PRO A 53 3.45 22.37 14.00
C PRO A 53 2.01 22.61 13.53
N THR A 54 1.37 21.58 12.99
CA THR A 54 -0.04 21.66 12.64
C THR A 54 -0.83 21.58 13.94
N LYS A 55 -1.38 22.72 14.41
CA LYS A 55 -2.28 22.71 15.58
C LYS A 55 -3.31 21.57 15.40
N PRO A 56 -3.56 20.73 16.42
CA PRO A 56 -4.58 19.69 16.33
C PRO A 56 -5.93 20.38 16.18
N LYS A 57 -6.37 20.61 14.94
CA LYS A 57 -7.73 21.05 14.69
C LYS A 57 -8.61 19.91 15.15
N ARG A 58 -9.35 20.11 16.25
CA ARG A 58 -10.45 19.27 16.75
C ARG A 58 -11.60 19.07 15.74
N ARG A 59 -11.38 19.36 14.45
CA ARG A 59 -12.34 19.09 13.38
C ARG A 59 -12.11 17.67 12.91
N ILE A 60 -13.12 16.83 13.09
CA ILE A 60 -13.25 15.54 12.42
C ILE A 60 -13.00 15.80 10.92
N ARG A 61 -11.86 15.30 10.42
CA ARG A 61 -11.52 15.43 9.01
C ARG A 61 -12.37 14.42 8.25
N LYS A 62 -12.91 14.83 7.10
CA LYS A 62 -13.57 13.90 6.19
C LYS A 62 -12.61 12.74 5.88
N PRO A 63 -13.08 11.49 5.74
CA PRO A 63 -12.21 10.38 5.37
C PRO A 63 -11.55 10.64 4.02
N CYS A 64 -10.34 10.11 3.83
CA CYS A 64 -9.64 10.22 2.56
C CYS A 64 -10.46 9.48 1.49
N ARG A 65 -10.85 10.18 0.42
CA ARG A 65 -11.64 9.61 -0.69
C ARG A 65 -10.93 8.44 -1.40
N ARG A 66 -9.59 8.42 -1.41
CA ARG A 66 -8.81 7.40 -2.13
C ARG A 66 -8.74 6.06 -1.40
N CYS A 67 -8.52 6.08 -0.09
CA CYS A 67 -8.47 4.87 0.74
C CYS A 67 -9.76 4.63 1.53
N LYS A 68 -10.78 5.49 1.35
CA LYS A 68 -12.07 5.46 2.06
C LYS A 68 -11.92 5.41 3.59
N GLY A 69 -10.98 6.17 4.14
CA GLY A 69 -10.76 6.21 5.60
C GLY A 69 -9.73 5.21 6.14
N THR A 70 -9.37 4.17 5.37
CA THR A 70 -8.50 3.08 5.89
C THR A 70 -7.04 3.48 6.12
N GLY A 71 -6.57 4.57 5.53
CA GLY A 71 -5.15 4.98 5.58
C GLY A 71 -4.21 4.08 4.78
N ALA A 72 -4.67 2.93 4.31
CA ALA A 72 -3.86 1.90 3.68
C ALA A 72 -4.08 1.82 2.15
N ARG A 73 -3.10 1.24 1.47
CA ARG A 73 -3.17 0.73 0.10
C ARG A 73 -2.74 -0.73 0.10
N LEU A 74 -3.47 -1.58 -0.62
CA LEU A 74 -3.07 -2.96 -0.81
C LEU A 74 -1.80 -3.05 -1.66
N ARG A 75 -0.86 -3.96 -1.35
CA ARG A 75 0.27 -4.30 -2.24
C ARG A 75 -0.19 -5.12 -3.45
N ILE A 76 0.64 -5.17 -4.50
CA ILE A 76 0.29 -5.79 -5.78
C ILE A 76 0.00 -7.29 -5.62
N GLY A 77 0.84 -8.03 -4.90
CA GLY A 77 0.62 -9.47 -4.67
C GLY A 77 -0.75 -9.77 -4.08
N ARG A 78 -1.20 -8.96 -3.11
CA ARG A 78 -2.53 -9.14 -2.50
C ARG A 78 -3.67 -8.69 -3.42
N ARG A 79 -3.45 -7.74 -4.34
CA ARG A 79 -4.44 -7.40 -5.38
C ARG A 79 -4.68 -8.59 -6.30
N ILE A 80 -3.59 -9.22 -6.78
CA ILE A 80 -3.64 -10.37 -7.68
C ILE A 80 -4.36 -11.52 -6.97
N HIS A 81 -3.96 -11.87 -5.75
CA HIS A 81 -4.61 -12.93 -4.98
C HIS A 81 -6.11 -12.68 -4.77
N ASN A 82 -6.51 -11.46 -4.41
CA ASN A 82 -7.92 -11.13 -4.26
C ASN A 82 -8.69 -11.17 -5.59
N HIS A 83 -8.05 -10.84 -6.71
CA HIS A 83 -8.66 -10.96 -8.02
C HIS A 83 -8.82 -12.42 -8.46
N ALA A 84 -7.79 -13.24 -8.28
CA ALA A 84 -7.82 -14.67 -8.55
C ALA A 84 -8.92 -15.39 -7.75
N ARG A 85 -9.06 -15.06 -6.45
CA ARG A 85 -10.16 -15.60 -5.63
C ARG A 85 -11.54 -15.20 -6.12
N ARG A 86 -11.70 -13.98 -6.65
CA ARG A 86 -12.98 -13.54 -7.25
C ARG A 86 -13.30 -14.35 -8.51
N ILE A 87 -12.33 -14.45 -9.43
CA ILE A 87 -12.49 -15.25 -10.65
C ILE A 87 -12.85 -16.70 -10.32
N HIS A 88 -12.16 -17.31 -9.35
CA HIS A 88 -12.45 -18.68 -8.94
C HIS A 88 -13.87 -18.82 -8.38
N ALA A 89 -14.30 -17.91 -7.49
CA ALA A 89 -15.63 -17.92 -6.92
C ALA A 89 -16.73 -17.73 -7.99
N ASP A 90 -16.50 -16.82 -8.94
CA ASP A 90 -17.42 -16.55 -10.06
C ASP A 90 -17.53 -17.74 -11.01
N GLY A 91 -16.46 -18.53 -11.17
CA GLY A 91 -16.46 -19.76 -11.99
C GLY A 91 -17.02 -21.00 -11.28
N THR A 92 -17.14 -20.98 -9.96
CA THR A 92 -17.73 -22.07 -9.15
C THR A 92 -19.21 -21.84 -8.80
N ARG A 93 -19.83 -20.80 -9.37
CA ARG A 93 -21.22 -20.41 -9.14
C ARG A 93 -22.08 -20.73 -10.35
#